data_AF-A0A2R6IBW5-F1
#
_entry.id   AF-A0A2R6IBW5-F1
#
_cell.length_a   1.000
_cell.length_b   1.000
_cell.length_c   1.000
_cell.angle_alpha   90.00
_cell.angle_beta   90.00
_cell.angle_gamma   90.00
#
_symmetry.space_group_name_H-M   'P 1'
#
loop_
_entity.id
_entity.type
_entity.pdbx_description
1 polymer ?
#
loop_
_entity_poly.entity_id
_entity_poly.type
_entity_poly.pdbx_seq_one_letter_code
_entity_poly.pdbx_strand_id
1 'polypeptide(L)'
;MLSHGLERLLAAGVSEPVLVVGYRKEAIIDHYGDEFRGVPVTYVHQREEGVDATVLVDEATPEEAAETGVLVTGGDGRLTAVVEKPDDPPSRLVLTGLSAFDPDAFHACHLVQLSDRGEYELADAVDLLVQAGRRVETVPFGGWRVNVNTPADRQRAQIRFQ
;
A
#
# COMPACT_ATOMS: atom_id res chain seq x y z
N MET A 1 6.37 -14.58 9.78
CA MET A 1 6.53 -13.24 9.17
C MET A 1 5.30 -12.37 9.46
N LEU A 2 4.08 -12.76 9.07
CA LEU A 2 2.84 -12.02 9.36
C LEU A 2 2.62 -11.72 10.85
N SER A 3 2.78 -12.71 11.74
CA SER A 3 2.63 -12.49 13.19
C SER A 3 3.60 -11.43 13.73
N HIS A 4 4.81 -11.34 13.18
CA HIS A 4 5.78 -10.32 13.59
C HIS A 4 5.36 -8.92 13.14
N GLY A 5 4.80 -8.80 11.93
CA GLY A 5 4.22 -7.54 11.44
C GLY A 5 3.07 -7.07 12.32
N LEU A 6 2.12 -7.96 12.63
CA LEU A 6 1.00 -7.67 13.53
C LEU A 6 1.48 -7.28 14.92
N GLU A 7 2.43 -8.01 15.52
CA GLU A 7 3.00 -7.66 16.82
C GLU A 7 3.61 -6.25 16.85
N ARG A 8 4.27 -5.83 15.76
CA ARG A 8 4.82 -4.48 15.66
C ARG A 8 3.75 -3.40 15.47
N LEU A 9 2.71 -3.68 14.70
CA LEU A 9 1.57 -2.76 14.56
C LEU A 9 0.87 -2.55 15.91
N LEU A 10 0.64 -3.63 16.66
CA LEU A 10 0.05 -3.56 17.99
C LEU A 10 0.95 -2.81 18.98
N ALA A 11 2.27 -3.06 18.96
CA ALA A 11 3.23 -2.32 19.79
C ALA A 11 3.29 -0.82 19.45
N ALA A 12 2.95 -0.45 18.21
CA ALA A 12 2.81 0.95 17.78
C ALA A 12 1.46 1.58 18.16
N GLY A 13 0.55 0.83 18.80
CA GLY A 13 -0.75 1.31 19.25
C GLY A 13 -1.87 1.21 18.22
N VAL A 14 -1.69 0.44 17.14
CA VAL A 14 -2.75 0.19 16.14
C VAL A 14 -3.85 -0.67 16.78
N SER A 15 -5.08 -0.18 16.70
CA SER A 15 -6.27 -0.83 17.30
C SER A 15 -7.14 -1.60 16.30
N GLU A 16 -6.87 -1.50 15.00
CA GLU A 16 -7.60 -2.22 13.95
C GLU A 16 -6.70 -2.44 12.72
N PRO A 17 -5.81 -3.46 12.75
CA PRO A 17 -5.04 -3.84 11.57
C PRO A 17 -5.93 -4.37 10.44
N VAL A 18 -5.68 -3.89 9.22
CA VAL A 18 -6.29 -4.41 7.99
C VAL A 18 -5.27 -5.29 7.26
N LEU A 19 -5.62 -6.55 7.02
CA LEU A 19 -4.82 -7.49 6.24
C LEU A 19 -5.40 -7.66 4.83
N VAL A 20 -4.62 -7.31 3.81
CA VAL A 20 -4.95 -7.65 2.43
C VAL A 20 -4.52 -9.10 2.17
N VAL A 21 -5.47 -9.96 1.80
CA VAL A 21 -5.25 -11.41 1.60
C VAL A 21 -5.62 -11.84 0.18
N GLY A 22 -4.73 -12.62 -0.45
CA GLY A 22 -4.93 -13.22 -1.76
C GLY A 22 -4.57 -14.71 -1.74
N TYR A 23 -3.31 -15.04 -2.00
CA TYR A 23 -2.81 -16.42 -1.94
C TYR A 23 -2.96 -17.02 -0.53
N ARG A 24 -3.61 -18.20 -0.45
CA ARG A 24 -3.93 -18.91 0.82
C ARG A 24 -4.76 -18.11 1.82
N LYS A 25 -5.63 -17.20 1.36
CA LYS A 25 -6.49 -16.37 2.22
C LYS A 25 -7.25 -17.19 3.26
N GLU A 26 -7.81 -18.36 2.90
CA GLU A 26 -8.56 -19.21 3.83
C GLU A 26 -7.66 -19.68 4.98
N ALA A 27 -6.44 -20.14 4.68
CA ALA A 27 -5.51 -20.59 5.71
C ALA A 27 -5.02 -19.44 6.61
N ILE A 28 -4.94 -18.22 6.08
CA ILE A 28 -4.55 -17.03 6.86
C ILE A 28 -5.71 -16.63 7.79
N ILE A 29 -6.93 -16.52 7.25
CA ILE A 29 -8.13 -16.17 8.02
C ILE A 29 -8.39 -17.22 9.09
N ASP A 30 -8.28 -18.52 8.77
CA ASP A 30 -8.46 -19.60 9.75
C ASP A 30 -7.40 -19.57 10.86
N HIS A 31 -6.17 -19.13 10.54
CA HIS A 31 -5.09 -19.07 11.52
C HIS A 31 -5.22 -17.90 12.49
N TYR A 32 -5.60 -16.72 11.99
CA TYR A 32 -5.64 -15.49 12.77
C TYR A 32 -7.04 -15.17 13.32
N GLY A 33 -8.11 -15.68 12.69
CA GLY A 33 -9.49 -15.38 13.04
C GLY A 33 -9.81 -13.89 12.93
N ASP A 34 -10.85 -13.46 13.65
CA ASP A 34 -11.31 -12.07 13.65
C ASP A 34 -10.53 -11.17 14.63
N GLU A 35 -9.61 -11.74 15.43
CA GLU A 35 -8.84 -11.02 16.45
C GLU A 35 -7.41 -11.55 16.61
N PHE A 36 -6.42 -10.65 16.63
CA PHE A 36 -5.04 -10.96 16.98
C PHE A 36 -4.67 -10.27 18.30
N ARG A 37 -4.36 -11.06 19.34
CA ARG A 37 -4.01 -10.56 20.70
C ARG A 37 -5.07 -9.62 21.29
N GLY A 38 -6.36 -9.88 21.01
CA GLY A 38 -7.48 -9.08 21.50
C GLY A 38 -7.73 -7.78 20.74
N VAL A 39 -7.09 -7.61 19.58
CA VAL A 39 -7.30 -6.49 18.65
C VAL A 39 -8.00 -7.02 17.41
N PRO A 40 -9.13 -6.43 16.96
CA PRO A 40 -9.86 -6.90 15.78
C PRO A 40 -9.01 -6.80 14.52
N VAL A 41 -9.09 -7.81 13.67
CA VAL A 41 -8.39 -7.87 12.37
C VAL A 41 -9.41 -7.84 11.25
N THR A 42 -9.29 -6.85 10.36
CA THR A 42 -10.15 -6.72 9.18
C THR A 42 -9.45 -7.27 7.95
N TYR A 43 -10.15 -8.04 7.12
CA TYR A 43 -9.57 -8.62 5.90
C TYR A 43 -10.10 -7.93 4.65
N VAL A 44 -9.18 -7.57 3.75
CA VAL A 44 -9.50 -7.08 2.41
C VAL A 44 -9.05 -8.12 1.40
N HIS A 45 -9.95 -8.57 0.53
CA HIS A 45 -9.65 -9.63 -0.41
C HIS A 45 -9.09 -9.05 -1.70
N GLN A 46 -7.91 -9.52 -2.08
CA GLN A 46 -7.37 -9.40 -3.42
C GLN A 46 -8.28 -10.18 -4.39
N ARG A 47 -8.73 -9.55 -5.49
CA ARG A 47 -9.80 -10.12 -6.32
C ARG A 47 -9.26 -10.96 -7.48
N GLU A 48 -8.05 -10.68 -7.96
CA GLU A 48 -7.42 -11.46 -9.03
C GLU A 48 -6.32 -12.39 -8.51
N GLU A 49 -6.38 -13.66 -8.93
CA GLU A 49 -5.28 -14.62 -8.76
C GLU A 49 -4.23 -14.42 -9.86
N GLY A 50 -2.96 -14.66 -9.54
CA GLY A 50 -1.86 -14.57 -10.52
C GLY A 50 -1.40 -13.14 -10.84
N VAL A 51 -1.58 -12.21 -9.91
CA VAL A 51 -0.96 -10.88 -9.98
C VAL A 51 0.37 -10.90 -9.24
N ASP A 52 1.34 -10.18 -9.78
CA ASP A 52 2.70 -10.08 -9.25
C ASP A 52 2.79 -9.07 -8.11
N ALA A 53 1.84 -8.14 -8.04
CA ALA A 53 1.70 -7.21 -6.93
C ALA A 53 0.26 -6.73 -6.75
N THR A 54 -0.08 -6.36 -5.52
CA THR A 54 -1.31 -5.67 -5.15
C THR A 54 -0.95 -4.43 -4.35
N VAL A 55 -1.38 -3.27 -4.81
CA VAL A 55 -1.16 -2.00 -4.13
C VAL A 55 -2.49 -1.44 -3.63
N LEU A 56 -2.52 -1.06 -2.35
CA LEU A 56 -3.66 -0.34 -1.80
C LEU A 56 -3.55 1.13 -2.25
N VAL A 57 -4.64 1.68 -2.77
CA VAL A 57 -4.68 3.03 -3.36
C VAL A 57 -5.78 3.87 -2.72
N ASP A 58 -5.63 5.19 -2.80
CA ASP A 58 -6.60 6.15 -2.28
C ASP A 58 -6.70 7.39 -3.19
N GLU A 59 -7.74 8.19 -3.02
CA GLU A 59 -7.84 9.51 -3.67
C GLU A 59 -7.26 10.60 -2.77
N ALA A 60 -6.42 11.46 -3.33
CA ALA A 60 -5.73 12.52 -2.61
C ALA A 60 -5.95 13.90 -3.26
N THR A 61 -5.69 14.99 -2.53
CA THR A 61 -5.57 16.32 -3.16
C THR A 61 -4.33 16.41 -4.06
N PRO A 62 -4.23 17.38 -4.98
CA PRO A 62 -3.03 17.55 -5.80
C PRO A 62 -1.79 17.79 -4.93
N GLU A 63 -1.93 18.55 -3.83
CA GLU A 63 -0.84 18.79 -2.89
C GLU A 63 -0.39 17.51 -2.19
N GLU A 64 -1.34 16.66 -1.78
CA GLU A 64 -1.01 15.35 -1.18
C GLU A 64 -0.42 14.38 -2.19
N ALA A 65 -0.86 14.43 -3.46
CA ALA A 65 -0.37 13.58 -4.53
C ALA A 65 1.08 13.90 -4.92
N ALA A 66 1.48 15.17 -4.86
CA ALA A 66 2.86 15.60 -5.10
C ALA A 66 3.87 15.06 -4.06
N GLU A 67 3.38 14.55 -2.93
CA GLU A 67 4.21 14.05 -1.82
C GLU A 67 4.35 12.51 -1.82
N THR A 68 3.82 11.81 -2.82
CA THR A 68 3.83 10.34 -2.86
C THR A 68 3.77 9.77 -4.29
N GLY A 69 3.69 8.44 -4.41
CA GLY A 69 3.56 7.74 -5.68
C GLY A 69 2.16 7.92 -6.27
N VAL A 70 2.08 8.47 -7.48
CA VAL A 70 0.83 8.73 -8.21
C VAL A 70 0.65 7.69 -9.30
N LEU A 71 -0.51 7.04 -9.32
CA LEU A 71 -0.84 6.00 -10.29
C LEU A 71 -1.47 6.62 -11.54
N VAL A 72 -1.03 6.13 -12.69
CA VAL A 72 -1.64 6.46 -13.99
C VAL A 72 -2.38 5.23 -14.49
N THR A 73 -3.66 5.39 -14.81
CA THR A 73 -4.48 4.30 -15.36
C THR A 73 -4.81 4.54 -16.83
N GLY A 74 -4.83 3.47 -17.61
CA GLY A 74 -5.31 3.47 -18.99
C GLY A 74 -6.84 3.60 -19.04
N GLY A 75 -7.38 3.79 -20.25
CA GLY A 75 -8.83 3.91 -20.45
C GLY A 75 -9.64 2.66 -20.09
N ASP A 76 -8.98 1.52 -19.91
CA ASP A 76 -9.54 0.24 -19.45
C ASP A 76 -9.42 0.04 -17.93
N GLY A 77 -8.87 1.02 -17.21
CA GLY A 77 -8.66 0.96 -15.76
C GLY A 77 -7.39 0.22 -15.32
N ARG A 78 -6.57 -0.30 -16.25
CA ARG A 78 -5.28 -0.91 -15.89
C ARG A 78 -4.25 0.13 -15.47
N LEU A 79 -3.42 -0.20 -14.49
CA LEU A 79 -2.24 0.58 -14.14
C LEU A 79 -1.24 0.57 -15.31
N THR A 80 -0.81 1.75 -15.75
CA THR A 80 0.13 1.93 -16.87
C THR A 80 1.44 2.58 -16.45
N ALA A 81 1.46 3.33 -15.35
CA ALA A 81 2.67 3.88 -14.76
C ALA A 81 2.44 4.25 -13.29
N VAL A 82 3.55 4.37 -12.55
CA VAL A 82 3.59 5.01 -11.24
C VAL A 82 4.65 6.09 -11.24
N VAL A 83 4.33 7.28 -10.74
CA VAL A 83 5.24 8.43 -10.70
C VAL A 83 5.45 8.87 -9.26
N GLU A 84 6.68 8.75 -8.74
CA GLU A 84 7.00 9.17 -7.37
C GLU A 84 7.14 10.68 -7.25
N LYS A 85 6.34 11.29 -6.37
CA LYS A 85 6.41 12.71 -5.98
C LYS A 85 6.52 13.68 -7.18
N PRO A 86 5.56 13.66 -8.11
CA PRO A 86 5.57 14.55 -9.28
C PRO A 86 5.28 16.00 -8.88
N ASP A 87 5.97 16.95 -9.50
CA ASP A 87 5.66 18.39 -9.37
C ASP A 87 4.25 18.73 -9.87
N ASP A 88 3.79 18.06 -10.94
CA ASP A 88 2.44 18.16 -11.50
C ASP A 88 1.79 16.76 -11.55
N PRO A 89 0.99 16.39 -10.54
CA PRO A 89 0.42 15.05 -10.44
C PRO A 89 -0.48 14.69 -11.64
N PRO A 90 -0.20 13.60 -12.36
CA PRO A 90 -0.99 13.20 -13.54
C PRO A 90 -2.38 12.65 -13.18
N SER A 91 -2.62 12.34 -11.90
CA SER A 91 -3.90 11.88 -11.37
C SER A 91 -4.01 12.18 -9.87
N ARG A 92 -5.18 11.89 -9.30
CA ARG A 92 -5.42 11.95 -7.84
C ARG A 92 -5.30 10.58 -7.15
N LEU A 93 -5.04 9.53 -7.91
CA LEU A 93 -4.95 8.17 -7.39
C LEU A 93 -3.54 7.94 -6.89
N VAL A 94 -3.39 7.72 -5.58
CA VAL A 94 -2.07 7.62 -4.95
C VAL A 94 -1.84 6.24 -4.35
N LEU A 95 -0.58 5.84 -4.31
CA LEU A 95 -0.12 4.69 -3.53
C LEU A 95 -0.36 4.99 -2.05
N THR A 96 -0.77 3.96 -1.33
CA THR A 96 -0.74 3.98 0.12
C THR A 96 0.47 3.19 0.63
N GLY A 97 0.82 3.34 1.90
CA GLY A 97 1.92 2.60 2.54
C GLY A 97 1.66 1.11 2.72
N LEU A 98 0.68 0.52 2.02
CA LEU A 98 0.36 -0.90 2.09
C LEU A 98 0.39 -1.52 0.69
N SER A 99 1.20 -2.56 0.53
CA SER A 99 1.36 -3.29 -0.71
C SER A 99 1.73 -4.75 -0.43
N ALA A 100 1.30 -5.65 -1.30
CA ALA A 100 1.66 -7.06 -1.29
C ALA A 100 2.37 -7.39 -2.62
N PHE A 101 3.40 -8.21 -2.55
CA PHE A 101 4.25 -8.52 -3.71
C PHE A 101 4.55 -10.02 -3.77
N ASP A 102 4.63 -10.55 -4.98
CA ASP A 102 5.33 -11.79 -5.26
C ASP A 102 6.85 -11.60 -5.05
N PRO A 103 7.62 -12.64 -4.66
CA PRO A 103 9.09 -12.59 -4.59
C PRO A 103 9.80 -11.94 -5.79
N ASP A 104 9.23 -11.98 -6.99
CA ASP A 104 9.81 -11.31 -8.15
C ASP A 104 9.98 -9.80 -7.99
N ALA A 105 9.23 -9.15 -7.09
CA ALA A 105 9.42 -7.75 -6.75
C ALA A 105 10.81 -7.43 -6.19
N PHE A 106 11.52 -8.40 -5.59
CA PHE A 106 12.89 -8.17 -5.14
C PHE A 106 13.85 -7.85 -6.29
N HIS A 107 13.60 -8.39 -7.48
CA HIS A 107 14.39 -8.04 -8.67
C HIS A 107 14.12 -6.59 -9.09
N ALA A 108 12.86 -6.16 -9.07
CA ALA A 108 12.49 -4.77 -9.34
C ALA A 108 13.17 -3.83 -8.31
N CYS A 109 13.11 -4.16 -7.02
CA CYS A 109 13.79 -3.39 -5.97
C CYS A 109 15.30 -3.27 -6.18
N HIS A 110 15.96 -4.31 -6.72
CA HIS A 110 17.40 -4.27 -7.01
C HIS A 110 17.76 -3.38 -8.21
N LEU A 111 16.80 -3.11 -9.09
CA LEU A 111 16.98 -2.26 -10.27
C LEU A 111 16.67 -0.79 -9.99
N VAL A 112 15.94 -0.48 -8.91
CA VAL A 112 15.66 0.91 -8.51
C VAL A 112 16.98 1.66 -8.33
N GLN A 113 17.04 2.86 -8.91
CA GLN A 113 18.16 3.77 -8.76
C GLN A 113 17.88 4.76 -7.62
N LEU A 114 18.93 5.33 -7.05
CA LEU A 114 18.77 6.41 -6.09
C LEU A 114 18.08 7.60 -6.75
N SER A 115 17.02 8.08 -6.12
CA SER A 115 16.38 9.34 -6.48
C SER A 115 17.31 10.54 -6.21
N ASP A 116 16.94 11.73 -6.68
CA ASP A 116 17.66 12.97 -6.35
C ASP A 116 17.71 13.27 -4.84
N ARG A 117 16.82 12.62 -4.07
CA ARG A 117 16.78 12.68 -2.60
C ARG A 117 17.73 11.67 -1.93
N GLY A 118 18.35 10.78 -2.70
CA GLY A 118 19.20 9.71 -2.18
C GLY A 118 18.41 8.54 -1.57
N GLU A 119 17.16 8.34 -1.99
CA GLU A 119 16.30 7.25 -1.52
C GLU A 119 16.05 6.24 -2.65
N TYR A 120 15.86 4.96 -2.29
CA TYR A 120 15.31 3.95 -3.19
C TYR A 120 13.80 3.91 -3.00
N GLU A 121 13.06 4.38 -3.98
CA GLU A 121 11.63 4.61 -3.85
C GLU A 121 10.85 3.33 -4.20
N LEU A 122 9.89 2.96 -3.34
CA LEU A 122 9.06 1.78 -3.61
C LEU A 122 8.16 1.99 -4.84
N ALA A 123 7.69 3.22 -5.08
CA ALA A 123 6.92 3.57 -6.25
C ALA A 123 7.66 3.26 -7.56
N ASP A 124 8.98 3.49 -7.60
CA ASP A 124 9.82 3.14 -8.75
C ASP A 124 9.89 1.63 -8.96
N ALA A 125 9.94 0.84 -7.88
CA ALA A 125 9.89 -0.62 -7.99
C ALA A 125 8.53 -1.10 -8.53
N VAL A 126 7.42 -0.47 -8.13
CA VAL A 126 6.08 -0.77 -8.67
C VAL A 126 6.02 -0.38 -10.14
N ASP A 127 6.55 0.79 -10.53
CA ASP A 127 6.61 1.19 -11.93
C ASP A 127 7.42 0.21 -12.77
N LEU A 128 8.60 -0.23 -12.30
CA LEU A 128 9.40 -1.25 -12.97
C LEU A 128 8.65 -2.56 -13.22
N LEU A 129 7.82 -3.00 -12.26
CA LEU A 129 6.95 -4.16 -12.46
C LEU A 129 5.94 -3.90 -13.59
N VAL A 130 5.29 -2.74 -13.59
CA VAL A 130 4.34 -2.33 -14.64
C VAL A 130 5.03 -2.28 -16.01
N GLN A 131 6.21 -1.65 -16.11
CA GLN A 131 6.99 -1.55 -17.36
C GLN A 131 7.48 -2.92 -17.85
N ALA A 132 7.76 -3.86 -16.93
CA ALA A 132 8.10 -5.24 -17.26
C ALA A 132 6.90 -6.09 -17.71
N GLY A 133 5.71 -5.49 -17.80
CA GLY A 133 4.48 -6.18 -18.20
C GLY A 133 3.91 -7.09 -17.10
N ARG A 134 4.38 -6.95 -15.86
CA ARG A 134 3.82 -7.67 -14.72
C ARG A 134 2.42 -7.16 -14.38
N ARG A 135 1.61 -8.02 -13.78
CA ARG A 135 0.25 -7.70 -13.37
C ARG A 135 0.28 -7.08 -11.98
N VAL A 136 -0.02 -5.78 -11.92
CA VAL A 136 -0.19 -5.05 -10.66
C VAL A 136 -1.66 -4.69 -10.51
N GLU A 137 -2.29 -5.20 -9.44
CA GLU A 137 -3.68 -4.89 -9.09
C GLU A 137 -3.73 -3.69 -8.15
N THR A 138 -4.69 -2.79 -8.38
CA THR A 138 -5.00 -1.69 -7.46
C THR A 138 -6.24 -2.05 -6.64
N VAL A 139 -6.15 -1.87 -5.32
CA VAL A 139 -7.29 -2.07 -4.42
C VAL A 139 -7.63 -0.73 -3.78
N PRO A 140 -8.83 -0.18 -4.00
CA PRO A 140 -9.20 1.09 -3.38
C PRO A 140 -9.39 0.92 -1.87
N PHE A 141 -8.87 1.87 -1.10
CA PHE A 141 -9.08 1.93 0.32
C PHE A 141 -10.46 2.54 0.63
N GLY A 142 -11.34 1.75 1.26
CA GLY A 142 -12.71 2.19 1.59
C GLY A 142 -12.86 2.81 2.99
N GLY A 143 -11.75 3.13 3.66
CA GLY A 143 -11.74 3.53 5.06
C GLY A 143 -11.17 4.94 5.29
N TRP A 144 -10.89 5.25 6.55
CA TRP A 144 -10.16 6.46 6.93
C TRP A 144 -8.69 6.12 7.20
N ARG A 145 -7.78 6.87 6.60
CA ARG A 145 -6.33 6.75 6.82
C ARG A 145 -5.72 8.12 7.11
N VAL A 146 -4.59 8.10 7.80
CA VAL A 146 -3.70 9.26 7.92
C VAL A 146 -2.26 8.76 7.93
N ASN A 147 -1.39 9.42 7.17
CA ASN A 147 0.05 9.24 7.30
C ASN A 147 0.52 10.04 8.51
N VAL A 148 1.18 9.39 9.46
CA VAL A 148 1.65 10.03 10.70
C VAL A 148 3.14 10.36 10.58
N ASN A 149 3.44 11.53 10.01
CA ASN A 149 4.81 12.00 9.79
C ASN A 149 5.19 13.14 10.75
N THR A 150 4.20 13.90 11.22
CA THR A 150 4.36 15.08 12.08
C THR A 150 3.58 14.94 13.39
N PRO A 151 3.93 15.72 14.43
CA PRO A 151 3.11 15.78 15.65
C PRO A 151 1.66 16.21 15.40
N ALA A 152 1.40 17.02 14.37
CA ALA A 152 0.04 17.41 14.00
C ALA A 152 -0.76 16.21 13.44
N ASP A 153 -0.13 15.36 12.63
CA ASP A 153 -0.76 14.14 12.11
C ASP A 153 -1.19 13.20 13.24
N ARG A 154 -0.34 13.08 14.27
CA ARG A 154 -0.67 12.30 15.46
C ARG A 154 -1.91 12.86 16.17
N GLN A 155 -2.03 14.18 16.31
CA GLN A 155 -3.23 14.78 16.92
C GLN A 155 -4.48 14.52 16.07
N ARG A 156 -4.37 14.64 14.75
CA ARG A 156 -5.46 14.30 13.82
C ARG A 156 -5.91 12.85 13.98
N ALA A 157 -4.95 11.92 14.09
CA ALA A 157 -5.23 10.53 14.38
C ALA A 157 -5.95 10.34 15.72
N GLN A 158 -5.48 11.01 16.76
CA GLN A 158 -6.04 10.86 18.10
C GLN A 158 -7.48 11.39 18.21
N ILE A 159 -7.82 12.50 17.55
CA ILE A 159 -9.19 13.06 17.53
C ILE A 159 -10.19 12.07 16.91
N ARG A 160 -9.76 11.29 15.90
CA ARG A 160 -10.65 10.37 15.19
C ARG A 160 -11.13 9.19 16.04
N PHE A 161 -10.36 8.82 17.06
CA PHE A 161 -10.60 7.67 17.96
C PHE A 161 -11.12 8.07 19.35
N GLN A 162 -11.43 9.35 19.57
CA GLN A 162 -12.19 9.84 20.72
C GLN A 162 -13.67 9.93 20.39
#